data_AF-A0A3D4PJ85-F1
#
_entry.id   AF-A0A3D4PJ85-F1
#
_cell.length_a   1.000
_cell.length_b   1.000
_cell.length_c   1.000
_cell.angle_alpha   90.00
_cell.angle_beta   90.00
_cell.angle_gamma   90.00
#
_symmetry.space_group_name_H-M   'P 1'
#
loop_
_entity.id
_entity.type
_entity.pdbx_description
1 polymer ?
#
loop_
_entity_poly.entity_id
_entity_poly.type
_entity_poly.pdbx_seq_one_letter_code
_entity_poly.pdbx_strand_id
1 'polypeptide(L)'
;MTDSSEFQPGQLVRLKSQPDSCGAVLAVNSSGPEVQYSVLLDGKTRMFFASQLVADDQVAVSTEKLSADECQALLTARYINHP
;
A
#
# COMPACT_ATOMS: atom_id res chain seq x y z
N MET A 1 11.44 -4.72 24.75
CA MET A 1 10.09 -4.15 24.94
C MET A 1 10.15 -2.74 24.41
N THR A 2 9.85 -2.43 23.15
CA THR A 2 8.78 -2.87 22.25
C THR A 2 9.33 -2.87 20.82
N ASP A 3 9.53 -4.05 20.22
CA ASP A 3 9.78 -4.15 18.78
C ASP A 3 8.44 -4.01 18.05
N SER A 4 7.91 -2.78 18.06
CA SER A 4 6.82 -2.41 17.16
C SER A 4 7.40 -2.48 15.76
N SER A 5 7.11 -3.55 15.02
CA SER A 5 7.54 -3.63 13.63
C SER A 5 6.96 -2.43 12.87
N GLU A 6 7.83 -1.69 12.19
CA GLU A 6 7.44 -0.50 11.42
C GLU A 6 6.42 -0.83 10.33
N PHE A 7 6.38 -2.09 9.89
CA PHE A 7 5.43 -2.60 8.90
C PHE A 7 4.69 -3.82 9.41
N GLN A 8 3.43 -3.98 9.01
CA GLN A 8 2.61 -5.15 9.33
C GLN A 8 2.42 -6.05 8.10
N PRO A 9 2.27 -7.37 8.27
CA PRO A 9 1.84 -8.25 7.20
C PRO A 9 0.53 -7.76 6.56
N GLY A 10 0.47 -7.73 5.24
CA GLY A 10 -0.64 -7.20 4.46
C GLY A 10 -0.50 -5.72 4.08
N GLN A 11 0.47 -5.00 4.65
CA GLN A 11 0.72 -3.60 4.29
C GLN A 11 1.45 -3.48 2.96
N LEU A 12 1.03 -2.51 2.14
CA LEU A 12 1.73 -2.14 0.92
C LEU A 12 2.96 -1.28 1.26
N VAL A 13 4.09 -1.67 0.70
CA VAL A 13 5.38 -1.02 0.90
C VAL A 13 6.07 -0.84 -0.45
N ARG A 14 6.88 0.21 -0.56
CA ARG A 14 7.70 0.52 -1.72
C ARG A 14 9.17 0.45 -1.36
N LEU A 15 10.00 0.16 -2.34
CA LEU A 15 11.44 0.25 -2.18
C LEU A 15 11.90 1.71 -2.28
N LYS A 16 12.74 2.16 -1.33
CA LYS A 16 13.36 3.50 -1.40
C LYS A 16 14.20 3.69 -2.67
N SER A 17 14.87 2.63 -3.11
CA SER A 17 15.73 2.66 -4.30
C SER A 17 14.94 2.67 -5.61
N GLN A 18 13.71 2.15 -5.61
CA GLN A 18 12.86 2.02 -6.80
C GLN A 18 11.41 2.32 -6.41
N PRO A 19 10.97 3.58 -6.50
CA PRO A 19 9.60 3.95 -6.13
C PRO A 19 8.54 3.32 -7.04
N ASP A 20 8.89 2.86 -8.24
CA ASP A 20 7.96 2.16 -9.13
C ASP A 20 7.66 0.72 -8.68
N SER A 21 8.49 0.15 -7.78
CA SER A 21 8.33 -1.21 -7.27
C SER A 21 7.54 -1.21 -5.96
N CYS A 22 6.22 -1.40 -6.07
CA CYS A 22 5.31 -1.61 -4.94
C CYS A 22 5.11 -3.11 -4.65
N GLY A 23 5.08 -3.47 -3.38
CA GLY A 23 4.88 -4.85 -2.94
C GLY A 23 4.12 -4.95 -1.63
N ALA A 24 3.71 -6.16 -1.27
CA ALA A 24 2.98 -6.42 -0.03
C ALA A 24 3.87 -7.18 0.97
N VAL A 25 3.88 -6.74 2.23
CA VAL A 25 4.56 -7.45 3.32
C VAL A 25 3.81 -8.76 3.59
N LEU A 26 4.50 -9.89 3.49
CA LEU A 26 3.98 -11.23 3.76
C LEU A 26 4.26 -11.66 5.21
N ALA A 27 5.45 -11.36 5.72
CA ALA A 27 5.88 -11.79 7.04
C ALA A 27 6.92 -10.84 7.62
N VAL A 28 6.93 -10.74 8.94
CA VAL A 28 7.92 -9.97 9.71
C VAL A 28 8.73 -10.97 10.52
N ASN A 29 10.04 -11.00 10.29
CA ASN A 29 10.99 -11.84 10.99
C ASN A 29 11.87 -10.97 11.88
N SER A 30 11.64 -11.03 13.19
CA SER A 30 12.40 -10.30 14.21
C SER A 30 13.37 -11.20 15.01
N SER A 31 13.79 -12.34 14.43
CA SER A 31 14.67 -13.31 15.11
C SER A 31 16.14 -12.86 15.29
N GLY A 32 16.53 -11.69 14.79
CA GLY A 32 17.91 -11.20 14.82
C GLY A 32 18.04 -9.77 15.38
N PRO A 33 19.24 -9.18 15.36
CA PRO A 33 19.47 -7.80 15.76
C PRO A 33 18.75 -6.78 14.86
N GLU A 34 18.30 -7.22 13.68
CA GLU A 34 17.57 -6.40 12.71
C GLU A 34 16.29 -7.10 12.27
N VAL A 35 15.22 -6.31 12.11
CA VAL A 35 13.92 -6.79 11.65
C VAL A 35 13.92 -6.94 10.13
N GLN A 36 13.61 -8.14 9.65
CA GLN A 36 13.49 -8.47 8.23
C GLN A 36 12.03 -8.59 7.83
N TYR A 37 11.71 -8.06 6.67
CA TYR A 37 10.38 -8.07 6.07
C TYR A 37 10.42 -8.90 4.80
N SER A 38 9.61 -9.95 4.73
CA SER A 38 9.38 -10.67 3.50
C SER A 38 8.34 -9.92 2.69
N VAL A 39 8.69 -9.40 1.52
CA VAL A 39 7.81 -8.62 0.66
C VAL A 39 7.62 -9.35 -0.66
N LEU A 40 6.37 -9.43 -1.14
CA LEU A 40 6.05 -9.90 -2.48
C LEU A 40 6.21 -8.75 -3.48
N LEU A 41 7.19 -8.85 -4.38
CA LEU A 41 7.43 -7.90 -5.46
C LEU A 41 7.51 -8.66 -6.79
N ASP A 42 6.78 -8.20 -7.80
CA ASP A 42 6.78 -8.78 -9.15
C ASP A 42 6.56 -10.30 -9.17
N GLY A 43 5.66 -10.80 -8.31
CA GLY A 43 5.36 -12.23 -8.16
C GLY A 43 6.46 -13.05 -7.47
N LYS A 44 7.49 -12.42 -6.91
CA LYS A 44 8.57 -13.08 -6.16
C LYS A 44 8.64 -12.55 -4.73
N THR A 45 8.79 -13.46 -3.77
CA THR A 45 9.08 -13.09 -2.39
C THR A 45 10.55 -12.73 -2.25
N ARG A 46 10.84 -11.54 -1.73
CA ARG A 46 12.18 -11.06 -1.41
C ARG A 46 12.22 -10.54 0.01
N MET A 47 13.36 -10.65 0.67
CA MET A 47 13.57 -10.16 2.02
C MET A 47 14.22 -8.78 1.97
N PHE A 48 13.66 -7.83 2.72
CA PHE A 48 14.15 -6.47 2.86
C PHE A 48 14.22 -6.06 4.32
N PHE A 49 14.99 -5.01 4.60
CA PHE A 49 15.06 -4.40 5.92
C PHE A 49 14.15 -3.17 6.00
N ALA A 50 13.77 -2.77 7.22
CA ALA A 50 12.98 -1.55 7.46
C ALA A 50 13.57 -0.33 6.75
N SER A 51 14.90 -0.17 6.78
CA SER A 51 15.60 0.97 6.19
C SER A 51 15.43 1.08 4.67
N GLN A 52 15.15 -0.02 3.99
CA GLN A 52 15.02 -0.11 2.53
C GLN A 52 13.58 0.05 2.05
N LEU A 53 12.61 -0.06 2.97
CA LEU A 53 11.19 0.02 2.70
C LEU A 53 10.64 1.39 3.12
N VAL A 54 9.59 1.82 2.43
CA VAL A 54 8.74 2.95 2.79
C VAL A 54 7.31 2.46 2.72
N ALA A 55 6.49 2.79 3.73
CA ALA A 55 5.07 2.52 3.65
C ALA A 55 4.52 3.24 2.43
N ASP A 56 3.75 2.54 1.58
CA ASP A 56 3.04 3.21 0.52
C ASP A 56 1.89 3.98 1.15
N ASP A 57 2.21 5.16 1.68
CA ASP A 57 1.28 6.13 2.23
C ASP A 57 0.61 6.91 1.10
N GLN A 58 0.60 6.37 -0.14
CA GLN A 58 -0.47 6.69 -1.08
C GLN A 58 -1.77 6.24 -0.44
N VAL A 59 -2.28 7.13 0.42
CA VAL A 59 -3.65 7.31 0.84
C VAL A 59 -4.49 6.73 -0.26
N ALA A 60 -5.04 5.54 0.01
CA ALA A 60 -5.96 4.85 -0.87
C ALA A 60 -6.81 5.93 -1.51
N VAL A 61 -6.62 6.16 -2.83
CA VAL A 61 -7.22 7.26 -3.59
C VAL A 61 -8.59 7.44 -3.02
N SER A 62 -8.76 8.53 -2.25
CA SER A 62 -9.82 8.66 -1.26
C SER A 62 -11.08 8.11 -1.87
N THR A 63 -11.44 6.88 -1.51
CA THR A 63 -12.53 6.21 -2.18
C THR A 63 -13.73 6.86 -1.54
N GLU A 64 -14.12 8.01 -2.11
CA GLU A 64 -15.22 8.80 -1.62
C GLU A 64 -16.40 7.83 -1.56
N LYS A 65 -16.92 7.64 -0.35
CA LYS A 65 -18.08 6.79 -0.14
C LYS A 65 -19.25 7.54 -0.74
N LEU A 66 -19.46 7.33 -2.02
CA LEU A 66 -20.52 7.97 -2.77
C LEU A 66 -21.80 7.15 -2.56
N SER A 67 -22.88 7.81 -2.15
CA SER A 67 -24.20 7.20 -2.13
C SER A 67 -24.67 6.93 -3.57
N ALA A 68 -25.67 6.05 -3.71
CA ALA A 68 -26.28 5.76 -5.02
C ALA A 68 -26.85 7.04 -5.68
N ASP A 69 -27.41 7.94 -4.88
CA ASP A 69 -27.99 9.20 -5.36
C ASP A 69 -26.92 10.17 -5.85
N GLU A 70 -25.80 10.29 -5.14
CA GLU A 70 -24.66 11.11 -5.55
C GLU A 70 -23.98 10.56 -6.81
N CYS A 71 -23.89 9.23 -6.94
CA CYS A 71 -23.43 8.59 -8.18
C CYS A 71 -24.33 8.96 -9.36
N GLN A 72 -25.64 8.86 -9.17
CA GLN A 72 -26.63 9.14 -10.21
C GLN A 72 -26.59 10.62 -10.62
N ALA A 73 -26.49 11.54 -9.66
CA ALA A 73 -26.38 12.97 -9.93
C ALA A 73 -25.13 13.31 -10.76
N LEU A 74 -23.96 12.75 -10.41
CA LEU A 74 -22.72 12.95 -11.15
C LEU A 74 -22.79 12.40 -12.57
N LEU A 75 -23.35 11.19 -12.75
CA LEU A 75 -23.52 10.59 -14.08
C LEU A 75 -24.46 11.43 -14.96
N THR A 76 -25.57 11.91 -14.39
CA THR A 76 -26.55 12.73 -15.10
C THR A 76 -25.95 14.08 -15.49
N ALA A 77 -25.25 14.74 -14.57
CA ALA A 77 -24.56 16.00 -14.84
C ALA A 77 -23.49 15.83 -15.94
N ARG A 78 -22.74 14.73 -15.92
CA ARG A 78 -21.73 14.42 -16.95
C ARG A 78 -22.36 14.20 -18.33
N TYR A 79 -23.47 13.47 -18.39
CA TYR A 79 -24.21 13.23 -19.64
C TYR A 79 -24.77 14.52 -20.25
N ILE A 80 -25.24 15.46 -19.43
CA ILE A 80 -25.71 16.77 -19.91
C ILE A 80 -24.56 17.61 -20.48
N ASN A 81 -23.38 17.57 -19.84
CA ASN A 81 -22.22 18.37 -20.27
C ASN A 81 -21.49 17.77 -21.49
N HIS A 82 -21.60 16.46 -21.70
CA HIS A 82 -20.98 15.73 -22.80
C HIS A 82 -21.96 14.68 -23.36
N PRO A 83 -22.94 15.11 -24.17
CA PRO A 83 -23.91 14.21 -24.78
C PRO A 83 -23.30 13.26 -25.82
#